data_AF-A0A7C4BPU3-F1
#
_entry.id   AF-A0A7C4BPU3-F1
#
_cell.length_a   1.000
_cell.length_b   1.000
_cell.length_c   1.000
_cell.angle_alpha   90.00
_cell.angle_beta   90.00
_cell.angle_gamma   90.00
#
_symmetry.space_group_name_H-M   'P 1'
#
loop_
_entity.id
_entity.type
_entity.pdbx_description
1 polymer ?
#
loop_
_entity_poly.entity_id
_entity_poly.type
_entity_poly.pdbx_seq_one_letter_code
_entity_poly.pdbx_strand_id
1 'polypeptide(L)'
;MELSPQKKKIKFILILASLCIIAFVIGGALMIPLIQEQITAFFYPNYKIKKADKPLKTEAEIQEQMAEIIKSKDDRKCKEINNEIYQTACVNNIALNLAKETGDISYCQKIDDKLMSKKNCEGLIVMKKAIEKEDIKFCKEATDKQIMKNCEGTFWLALARKKKDIDMCQNIELEQNKANCHDSYLFDYEFSQNKIAFDCNKFKDANNKKDCQIFKKYFDKDDSLMCASFKGSLFPYFCK
;
A
#
# COMPACT_ATOMS: atom_id res chain seq x y z
N MET A 1 48.53 24.63 1.18
CA MET A 1 48.11 23.68 2.24
C MET A 1 48.45 22.27 1.78
N GLU A 2 49.57 21.73 2.27
CA GLU A 2 49.93 20.34 1.98
C GLU A 2 49.08 19.39 2.83
N LEU A 3 48.40 18.45 2.17
CA LEU A 3 47.65 17.39 2.85
C LEU A 3 48.59 16.51 3.66
N SER A 4 48.24 16.28 4.94
CA SER A 4 49.03 15.42 5.82
C SER A 4 49.20 14.02 5.19
N PRO A 5 50.33 13.34 5.46
CA PRO A 5 50.63 12.02 4.88
C PRO A 5 49.50 10.99 5.09
N GLN A 6 48.75 11.12 6.20
CA GLN A 6 47.64 10.26 6.54
C GLN A 6 46.42 10.45 5.62
N LYS A 7 46.12 11.70 5.22
CA LYS A 7 45.03 12.00 4.27
C LYS A 7 45.35 11.50 2.86
N LYS A 8 46.62 11.50 2.45
CA LYS A 8 47.06 10.91 1.17
C LYS A 8 46.83 9.39 1.12
N LYS A 9 47.10 8.68 2.23
CA LYS A 9 46.85 7.23 2.35
C LYS A 9 45.36 6.88 2.27
N ILE A 10 44.49 7.62 3.00
CA ILE A 10 43.04 7.39 2.97
C ILE A 10 42.47 7.62 1.57
N LYS A 11 42.89 8.70 0.89
CA LYS A 11 42.43 8.99 -0.48
C LYS A 11 42.84 7.89 -1.47
N PHE A 12 44.04 7.33 -1.32
CA PHE A 12 44.51 6.22 -2.16
C PHE A 12 43.71 4.92 -1.95
N ILE A 13 43.39 4.58 -0.69
CA ILE A 13 42.56 3.41 -0.36
C ILE A 13 41.15 3.53 -0.96
N LEU A 14 40.53 4.72 -0.87
CA LEU A 14 39.20 4.96 -1.44
C LEU A 14 39.18 4.83 -2.97
N ILE A 15 40.24 5.27 -3.65
CA ILE A 15 40.36 5.14 -5.12
C ILE A 15 40.55 3.68 -5.54
N LEU A 16 41.34 2.90 -4.79
CA LEU A 16 41.50 1.46 -5.07
C LEU A 16 40.19 0.70 -4.84
N ALA A 17 39.47 1.00 -3.75
CA ALA A 17 38.19 0.36 -3.46
C ALA A 17 37.15 0.67 -4.53
N SER A 18 37.07 1.91 -5.03
CA SER A 18 36.13 2.27 -6.10
C SER A 18 36.47 1.58 -7.43
N LEU A 19 37.75 1.47 -7.78
CA LEU A 19 38.19 0.75 -8.98
C LEU A 19 37.88 -0.75 -8.92
N CYS A 20 38.06 -1.39 -7.76
CA CYS A 20 37.66 -2.79 -7.57
C CYS A 20 36.16 -3.01 -7.74
N ILE A 21 35.32 -2.13 -7.17
CA ILE A 21 33.85 -2.22 -7.32
C ILE A 21 33.45 -2.07 -8.79
N ILE A 22 34.04 -1.10 -9.50
CA ILE A 22 33.76 -0.88 -10.92
C ILE A 22 34.16 -2.10 -11.76
N ALA A 23 35.32 -2.72 -11.49
CA ALA A 23 35.76 -3.93 -12.18
C ALA A 23 34.82 -5.12 -11.94
N PHE A 24 34.32 -5.30 -10.71
CA PHE A 24 33.35 -6.35 -10.38
C PHE A 24 31.99 -6.14 -11.06
N VAL A 25 31.50 -4.89 -11.12
CA VAL A 25 30.23 -4.58 -11.78
C VAL A 25 30.33 -4.79 -13.29
N ILE A 26 31.42 -4.33 -13.93
CA ILE A 26 31.63 -4.51 -15.37
C ILE A 26 31.86 -5.99 -15.72
N GLY A 27 32.66 -6.70 -14.93
CA GLY A 27 32.90 -8.13 -15.13
C GLY A 27 31.64 -8.99 -14.95
N GLY A 28 30.82 -8.66 -13.94
CA GLY A 28 29.53 -9.32 -13.71
C GLY A 28 28.55 -9.09 -14.85
N ALA A 29 28.43 -7.85 -15.35
CA ALA A 29 27.51 -7.51 -16.43
C ALA A 29 27.84 -8.22 -17.76
N LEU A 30 29.13 -8.46 -18.05
CA LEU A 30 29.56 -9.13 -19.28
C LEU A 30 29.35 -10.65 -19.26
N MET A 31 29.32 -11.28 -18.08
CA MET A 31 29.16 -12.74 -17.95
C MET A 31 27.69 -13.20 -17.95
N ILE A 32 26.74 -12.31 -17.63
CA ILE A 32 25.30 -12.64 -17.58
C ILE A 32 24.75 -13.17 -18.93
N PRO A 33 24.98 -12.54 -20.10
CA PRO A 33 24.39 -13.03 -21.34
C PRO A 33 24.93 -14.41 -21.77
N LEU A 34 26.21 -14.72 -21.48
CA LEU A 34 26.82 -16.01 -21.83
C LEU A 34 26.27 -17.18 -21.00
N ILE A 35 25.98 -16.93 -19.72
CA ILE A 35 25.40 -17.94 -18.83
C ILE A 35 23.92 -18.20 -19.19
N GLN A 36 23.21 -17.16 -19.63
CA GLN A 36 21.78 -17.25 -19.94
C GLN A 36 21.49 -18.14 -21.16
N GLU A 37 22.31 -18.06 -22.21
CA GLU A 37 22.17 -18.92 -23.40
C GLU A 37 22.41 -20.41 -23.08
N GLN A 38 23.45 -20.73 -22.32
CA GLN A 38 23.78 -22.13 -21.98
C GLN A 38 22.74 -22.78 -21.05
N ILE A 39 22.19 -22.02 -20.10
CA ILE A 39 21.14 -22.51 -19.20
C ILE A 39 19.87 -22.85 -19.99
N THR A 40 19.45 -21.98 -20.93
CA THR A 40 18.23 -22.25 -21.72
C THR A 40 18.37 -23.48 -22.62
N ALA A 41 19.54 -23.73 -23.19
CA ALA A 41 19.79 -24.92 -24.01
C ALA A 41 19.84 -26.22 -23.19
N PHE A 42 20.37 -26.18 -21.96
CA PHE A 42 20.49 -27.35 -21.10
C PHE A 42 19.13 -27.83 -20.55
N PHE A 43 18.24 -26.91 -20.15
CA PHE A 43 16.97 -27.29 -19.54
C PHE A 43 15.86 -27.66 -20.53
N TYR A 44 15.96 -27.29 -21.82
CA TYR A 44 14.86 -27.46 -22.78
C TYR A 44 15.28 -28.00 -24.16
N PRO A 45 15.93 -29.18 -24.26
CA PRO A 45 16.49 -29.71 -25.51
C PRO A 45 15.44 -30.06 -26.59
N ASN A 46 14.14 -30.08 -26.26
CA ASN A 46 13.05 -30.43 -27.17
C ASN A 46 11.98 -29.33 -27.34
N TYR A 47 12.23 -28.09 -26.91
CA TYR A 47 11.28 -27.00 -27.11
C TYR A 47 11.32 -26.51 -28.57
N LYS A 48 10.47 -27.10 -29.42
CA LYS A 48 10.19 -26.59 -30.76
C LYS A 48 9.51 -25.23 -30.62
N ILE A 49 10.28 -24.15 -30.76
CA ILE A 49 9.77 -22.78 -30.89
C ILE A 49 8.84 -22.76 -32.10
N LYS A 50 7.52 -22.83 -31.86
CA LYS A 50 6.55 -22.47 -32.88
C LYS A 50 6.85 -21.02 -33.24
N LYS A 51 7.24 -20.77 -34.50
CA LYS A 51 7.37 -19.40 -35.01
C LYS A 51 6.03 -18.72 -34.76
N ALA A 52 6.02 -17.70 -33.91
CA ALA A 52 4.84 -16.88 -33.73
C ALA A 52 4.65 -16.07 -35.02
N ASP A 53 3.56 -16.32 -35.75
CA ASP A 53 3.27 -15.67 -37.04
C ASP A 53 2.96 -14.16 -36.92
N LYS A 54 3.03 -13.59 -35.70
CA LYS A 54 2.91 -12.15 -35.46
C LYS A 54 4.06 -11.67 -34.56
N PRO A 55 4.66 -10.50 -34.85
CA PRO A 55 5.62 -9.90 -33.94
C PRO A 55 4.95 -9.71 -32.58
N LEU A 56 5.63 -10.16 -31.52
CA LEU A 56 5.19 -9.92 -30.16
C LEU A 56 5.11 -8.41 -29.97
N LYS A 57 3.93 -7.90 -29.60
CA LYS A 57 3.81 -6.49 -29.20
C LYS A 57 4.81 -6.20 -28.09
N THR A 58 5.45 -5.04 -28.16
CA THR A 58 6.24 -4.51 -27.05
C THR A 58 5.34 -4.31 -25.84
N GLU A 59 5.93 -4.31 -24.65
CA GLU A 59 5.19 -4.11 -23.41
C GLU A 59 4.44 -2.76 -23.40
N ALA A 60 5.05 -1.71 -23.95
CA ALA A 60 4.43 -0.39 -24.08
C ALA A 60 3.17 -0.40 -24.95
N GLU A 61 3.19 -1.10 -26.09
CA GLU A 61 2.02 -1.24 -26.97
C GLU A 61 0.87 -2.01 -26.28
N ILE A 62 1.19 -2.99 -25.43
CA ILE A 62 0.19 -3.72 -24.64
C ILE A 62 -0.45 -2.81 -23.58
N GLN A 63 0.37 -2.00 -22.90
CA GLN A 63 -0.11 -1.04 -21.90
C GLN A 63 -1.02 0.04 -22.52
N GLU A 64 -0.66 0.57 -23.69
CA GLU A 64 -1.47 1.53 -24.43
C GLU A 64 -2.80 0.91 -24.87
N GLN A 65 -2.77 -0.30 -25.45
CA GLN A 65 -3.98 -1.03 -25.81
C GLN A 65 -4.89 -1.24 -24.59
N MET A 66 -4.32 -1.65 -23.46
CA MET A 66 -5.07 -1.86 -22.22
C MET A 66 -5.71 -0.56 -21.73
N ALA A 67 -5.00 0.57 -21.77
CA ALA A 67 -5.51 1.87 -21.34
C ALA A 67 -6.74 2.30 -22.16
N GLU A 68 -6.70 2.15 -23.48
CA GLU A 68 -7.83 2.46 -24.37
C GLU A 68 -9.03 1.53 -24.11
N ILE A 69 -8.78 0.24 -23.86
CA ILE A 69 -9.85 -0.69 -23.48
C ILE A 69 -10.48 -0.29 -22.15
N ILE A 70 -9.68 0.01 -21.12
CA ILE A 70 -10.16 0.44 -19.80
C ILE A 70 -11.04 1.69 -19.92
N LYS A 71 -10.62 2.67 -20.72
CA LYS A 71 -11.38 3.90 -20.97
C LYS A 71 -12.74 3.62 -21.61
N SER A 72 -12.83 2.61 -22.47
CA SER A 72 -14.08 2.20 -23.11
C SER A 72 -15.06 1.46 -22.18
N LYS A 73 -14.57 0.96 -21.03
CA LYS A 73 -15.34 0.19 -20.03
C LYS A 73 -15.95 -1.13 -20.56
N ASP A 74 -15.53 -1.61 -21.72
CA ASP A 74 -15.96 -2.90 -22.29
C ASP A 74 -14.97 -4.01 -21.92
N ASP A 75 -15.26 -4.74 -20.85
CA ASP A 75 -14.42 -5.85 -20.35
C ASP A 75 -14.24 -7.00 -21.34
N ARG A 76 -15.14 -7.13 -22.33
CA ARG A 76 -15.02 -8.16 -23.37
C ARG A 76 -13.81 -7.92 -24.28
N LYS A 77 -13.44 -6.66 -24.49
CA LYS A 77 -12.26 -6.28 -25.30
C LYS A 77 -10.95 -6.66 -24.65
N CYS A 78 -10.91 -6.90 -23.33
CA CYS A 78 -9.69 -7.37 -22.66
C CYS A 78 -9.21 -8.72 -23.21
N LYS A 79 -10.08 -9.53 -23.84
CA LYS A 79 -9.72 -10.78 -24.53
C LYS A 79 -8.82 -10.59 -25.75
N GLU A 80 -8.72 -9.36 -26.27
CA GLU A 80 -7.85 -9.02 -27.40
C GLU A 80 -6.38 -8.84 -26.97
N ILE A 81 -6.10 -8.83 -25.66
CA ILE A 81 -4.76 -8.72 -25.11
C ILE A 81 -4.14 -10.12 -25.04
N ASN A 82 -3.10 -10.36 -25.85
CA ASN A 82 -2.39 -11.65 -25.92
C ASN A 82 -1.35 -11.82 -24.79
N ASN A 83 -1.73 -11.48 -23.55
CA ASN A 83 -0.96 -11.68 -22.34
C ASN A 83 -1.91 -11.81 -21.15
N GLU A 84 -1.86 -12.95 -20.44
CA GLU A 84 -2.80 -13.27 -19.36
C GLU A 84 -2.76 -12.26 -18.20
N ILE A 85 -1.57 -11.77 -17.83
CA ILE A 85 -1.41 -10.80 -16.73
C ILE A 85 -2.08 -9.47 -17.11
N TYR A 86 -1.81 -8.96 -18.32
CA TYR A 86 -2.42 -7.72 -18.80
C TYR A 86 -3.93 -7.85 -19.04
N GLN A 87 -4.39 -9.00 -19.53
CA GLN A 87 -5.82 -9.30 -19.63
C GLN A 87 -6.50 -9.26 -18.25
N THR A 88 -5.88 -9.89 -17.24
CA THR A 88 -6.37 -9.88 -15.86
C THR A 88 -6.42 -8.46 -15.29
N ALA A 89 -5.35 -7.69 -15.47
CA ALA A 89 -5.28 -6.30 -15.05
C ALA A 89 -6.34 -5.44 -15.74
N CYS A 90 -6.59 -5.65 -17.03
CA CYS A 90 -7.61 -4.96 -17.80
C CYS A 90 -9.02 -5.18 -17.22
N VAL A 91 -9.40 -6.44 -16.99
CA VAL A 91 -10.72 -6.78 -16.43
C VAL A 91 -10.87 -6.22 -15.01
N ASN A 92 -9.87 -6.41 -14.15
CA ASN A 92 -9.92 -5.96 -12.76
C ASN A 92 -10.01 -4.43 -12.65
N ASN A 93 -9.31 -3.68 -13.52
CA ASN A 93 -9.39 -2.21 -13.53
C ASN A 93 -10.76 -1.71 -14.02
N ILE A 94 -11.33 -2.31 -15.07
CA ILE A 94 -12.68 -1.96 -15.53
C ILE A 94 -13.71 -2.22 -14.44
N ALA A 95 -13.66 -3.41 -13.82
CA ALA A 95 -14.54 -3.79 -12.73
C ALA A 95 -14.46 -2.80 -11.56
N LEU A 96 -13.25 -2.48 -11.10
CA LEU A 96 -13.05 -1.54 -10.00
C LEU A 96 -13.53 -0.12 -10.34
N ASN A 97 -13.27 0.36 -11.55
CA ASN A 97 -13.69 1.70 -11.99
C ASN A 97 -15.22 1.80 -12.03
N LEU A 98 -15.89 0.80 -12.61
CA LEU A 98 -17.35 0.73 -12.63
C LEU A 98 -17.92 0.67 -11.21
N ALA A 99 -17.33 -0.15 -10.33
CA ALA A 99 -17.75 -0.23 -8.93
C ALA A 99 -17.62 1.12 -8.20
N LYS A 100 -16.52 1.86 -8.42
CA LYS A 100 -16.26 3.18 -7.80
C LYS A 100 -17.16 4.30 -8.30
N GLU A 101 -17.48 4.28 -9.59
CA GLU A 101 -18.34 5.28 -10.24
C GLU A 101 -19.82 5.07 -9.86
N THR A 102 -20.27 3.82 -9.83
CA THR A 102 -21.68 3.47 -9.59
C THR A 102 -22.01 3.27 -8.12
N GLY A 103 -21.00 2.93 -7.29
CA GLY A 103 -21.24 2.48 -5.93
C GLY A 103 -21.87 1.08 -5.85
N ASP A 104 -21.79 0.29 -6.93
CA ASP A 104 -22.33 -1.06 -6.99
C ASP A 104 -21.23 -2.12 -6.80
N ILE A 105 -21.36 -2.89 -5.72
CA ILE A 105 -20.43 -3.97 -5.37
C ILE A 105 -20.53 -5.18 -6.31
N SER A 106 -21.59 -5.30 -7.12
CA SER A 106 -21.75 -6.41 -8.06
C SER A 106 -20.60 -6.45 -9.07
N TYR A 107 -20.04 -5.29 -9.42
CA TYR A 107 -18.85 -5.19 -10.27
C TYR A 107 -17.61 -5.80 -9.60
N CYS A 108 -17.49 -5.74 -8.27
CA CYS A 108 -16.38 -6.38 -7.56
C CYS A 108 -16.38 -7.91 -7.74
N GLN A 109 -17.53 -8.53 -8.04
CA GLN A 109 -17.60 -9.99 -8.30
C GLN A 109 -16.89 -10.41 -9.59
N LYS A 110 -16.61 -9.46 -10.49
CA LYS A 110 -15.85 -9.70 -11.73
C LYS A 110 -14.34 -9.80 -11.51
N ILE A 111 -13.84 -9.40 -10.34
CA ILE A 111 -12.41 -9.48 -9.99
C ILE A 111 -12.04 -10.93 -9.72
N ASP A 112 -10.88 -11.39 -10.18
CA ASP A 112 -10.49 -12.81 -10.14
C ASP A 112 -9.59 -13.22 -8.95
N ASP A 113 -9.36 -12.31 -8.01
CA ASP A 113 -8.48 -12.49 -6.85
C ASP A 113 -6.98 -12.73 -7.16
N LYS A 114 -6.54 -12.66 -8.44
CA LYS A 114 -5.12 -12.86 -8.80
C LYS A 114 -4.25 -11.63 -8.54
N LEU A 115 -4.72 -10.45 -8.97
CA LEU A 115 -3.99 -9.18 -8.85
C LEU A 115 -4.58 -8.22 -7.81
N MET A 116 -5.85 -8.42 -7.47
CA MET A 116 -6.59 -7.63 -6.48
C MET A 116 -7.64 -8.53 -5.86
N SER A 117 -7.86 -8.46 -4.55
CA SER A 117 -8.93 -9.24 -3.92
C SER A 117 -10.30 -8.60 -4.11
N LYS A 118 -11.33 -9.44 -4.29
CA LYS A 118 -12.74 -9.01 -4.29
C LYS A 118 -13.08 -8.27 -3.00
N LYS A 119 -12.59 -8.79 -1.87
CA LYS A 119 -12.82 -8.21 -0.53
C LYS A 119 -12.31 -6.77 -0.43
N ASN A 120 -11.13 -6.48 -1.01
CA ASN A 120 -10.59 -5.13 -1.01
C ASN A 120 -11.44 -4.20 -1.88
N CYS A 121 -11.91 -4.66 -3.04
CA CYS A 121 -12.85 -3.89 -3.85
C CYS A 121 -14.13 -3.59 -3.08
N GLU A 122 -14.81 -4.61 -2.54
CA GLU A 122 -16.05 -4.44 -1.77
C GLU A 122 -15.87 -3.44 -0.63
N GLY A 123 -14.81 -3.59 0.18
CA GLY A 123 -14.51 -2.69 1.28
C GLY A 123 -14.35 -1.24 0.87
N LEU A 124 -13.66 -0.97 -0.25
CA LEU A 124 -13.52 0.38 -0.79
C LEU A 124 -14.88 0.98 -1.19
N ILE A 125 -15.75 0.18 -1.83
CA ILE A 125 -17.04 0.65 -2.33
C ILE A 125 -18.00 0.93 -1.19
N VAL A 126 -18.21 -0.03 -0.27
CA VAL A 126 -19.18 0.13 0.82
C VAL A 126 -18.78 1.24 1.78
N MET A 127 -17.48 1.39 2.05
CA MET A 127 -16.97 2.44 2.95
C MET A 127 -17.18 3.83 2.33
N LYS A 128 -16.80 4.02 1.05
CA LYS A 128 -17.02 5.28 0.34
C LYS A 128 -18.51 5.63 0.33
N LYS A 129 -19.35 4.68 -0.09
CA LYS A 129 -20.80 4.84 -0.18
C LYS A 129 -21.44 5.20 1.16
N ALA A 130 -21.06 4.50 2.24
CA ALA A 130 -21.54 4.76 3.60
C ALA A 130 -21.19 6.17 4.07
N ILE A 131 -19.95 6.63 3.87
CA ILE A 131 -19.50 7.95 4.30
C ILE A 131 -20.13 9.07 3.47
N GLU A 132 -20.17 8.93 2.14
CA GLU A 132 -20.73 9.96 1.24
C GLU A 132 -22.24 10.15 1.44
N LYS A 133 -22.96 9.07 1.78
CA LYS A 133 -24.40 9.08 2.01
C LYS A 133 -24.79 9.20 3.47
N GLU A 134 -23.83 9.20 4.39
CA GLU A 134 -24.04 9.17 5.84
C GLU A 134 -25.00 8.05 6.30
N ASP A 135 -24.96 6.87 5.66
CA ASP A 135 -25.82 5.74 6.00
C ASP A 135 -25.02 4.45 6.22
N ILE A 136 -25.00 3.99 7.47
CA ILE A 136 -24.31 2.77 7.90
C ILE A 136 -24.87 1.51 7.23
N LYS A 137 -26.11 1.52 6.75
CA LYS A 137 -26.72 0.35 6.10
C LYS A 137 -25.92 -0.09 4.88
N PHE A 138 -25.21 0.82 4.21
CA PHE A 138 -24.33 0.48 3.09
C PHE A 138 -23.17 -0.44 3.48
N CYS A 139 -22.71 -0.41 4.74
CA CYS A 139 -21.70 -1.37 5.22
C CYS A 139 -22.21 -2.81 5.20
N LYS A 140 -23.53 -3.03 5.27
CA LYS A 140 -24.16 -4.36 5.23
C LYS A 140 -24.27 -4.96 3.82
N GLU A 141 -23.92 -4.20 2.79
CA GLU A 141 -23.86 -4.73 1.43
C GLU A 141 -22.64 -5.64 1.24
N ALA A 142 -21.56 -5.46 2.01
CA ALA A 142 -20.36 -6.29 1.90
C ALA A 142 -20.64 -7.76 2.23
N THR A 143 -20.01 -8.68 1.48
CA THR A 143 -20.23 -10.12 1.66
C THR A 143 -19.41 -10.70 2.82
N ASP A 144 -18.26 -10.09 3.10
CA ASP A 144 -17.35 -10.51 4.15
C ASP A 144 -17.62 -9.77 5.48
N LYS A 145 -17.82 -10.52 6.56
CA LYS A 145 -18.12 -9.97 7.90
C LYS A 145 -17.01 -9.07 8.44
N GLN A 146 -15.74 -9.33 8.12
CA GLN A 146 -14.64 -8.47 8.56
C GLN A 146 -14.68 -7.13 7.82
N ILE A 147 -14.98 -7.15 6.52
CA ILE A 147 -15.18 -5.92 5.73
C ILE A 147 -16.36 -5.10 6.27
N MET A 148 -17.49 -5.75 6.60
CA MET A 148 -18.63 -5.08 7.23
C MET A 148 -18.21 -4.36 8.52
N LYS A 149 -17.55 -5.06 9.46
CA LYS A 149 -17.11 -4.49 10.73
C LYS A 149 -16.10 -3.35 10.56
N ASN A 150 -15.18 -3.50 9.61
CA ASN A 150 -14.21 -2.45 9.30
C ASN A 150 -14.92 -1.21 8.73
N CYS A 151 -15.87 -1.40 7.82
CA CYS A 151 -16.70 -0.32 7.27
C CYS A 151 -17.45 0.42 8.37
N GLU A 152 -18.11 -0.28 9.29
CA GLU A 152 -18.86 0.32 10.41
C GLU A 152 -17.94 1.15 11.32
N GLY A 153 -16.79 0.60 11.71
CA GLY A 153 -15.81 1.32 12.52
C GLY A 153 -15.28 2.59 11.84
N THR A 154 -14.94 2.50 10.55
CA THR A 154 -14.47 3.67 9.78
C THR A 154 -15.59 4.67 9.53
N PHE A 155 -16.83 4.23 9.30
CA PHE A 155 -17.99 5.09 9.15
C PHE A 155 -18.19 5.97 10.38
N TRP A 156 -18.24 5.37 11.57
CA TRP A 156 -18.44 6.11 12.82
C TRP A 156 -17.28 7.06 13.12
N LEU A 157 -16.03 6.65 12.87
CA LEU A 157 -14.87 7.53 13.02
C LEU A 157 -14.95 8.71 12.04
N ALA A 158 -15.26 8.48 10.77
CA ALA A 158 -15.41 9.54 9.78
C ALA A 158 -16.53 10.52 10.16
N LEU A 159 -17.66 10.00 10.66
CA LEU A 159 -18.78 10.81 11.10
C LEU A 159 -18.44 11.61 12.37
N ALA A 160 -17.73 11.00 13.32
CA ALA A 160 -17.22 11.66 14.52
C ALA A 160 -16.34 12.86 14.14
N ARG A 161 -15.37 12.65 13.25
CA ARG A 161 -14.49 13.72 12.74
C ARG A 161 -15.28 14.81 12.01
N LYS A 162 -16.17 14.42 11.08
CA LYS A 162 -16.98 15.36 10.28
C LYS A 162 -17.86 16.24 11.17
N LYS A 163 -18.48 15.65 12.20
CA LYS A 163 -19.39 16.34 13.14
C LYS A 163 -18.69 16.94 14.35
N LYS A 164 -17.38 16.68 14.52
CA LYS A 164 -16.59 17.04 15.70
C LYS A 164 -17.23 16.53 17.00
N ASP A 165 -17.71 15.29 16.96
CA ASP A 165 -18.46 14.66 18.03
C ASP A 165 -17.89 13.27 18.32
N ILE A 166 -17.13 13.16 19.42
CA ILE A 166 -16.48 11.91 19.83
C ILE A 166 -17.49 10.85 20.28
N ASP A 167 -18.70 11.25 20.71
CA ASP A 167 -19.72 10.33 21.19
C ASP A 167 -20.30 9.49 20.06
N MET A 168 -20.10 9.89 18.81
CA MET A 168 -20.39 9.07 17.63
C MET A 168 -19.68 7.71 17.68
N CYS A 169 -18.51 7.60 18.30
CA CYS A 169 -17.79 6.34 18.47
C CYS A 169 -18.54 5.34 19.37
N GLN A 170 -19.47 5.78 20.22
CA GLN A 170 -20.23 4.90 21.11
C GLN A 170 -21.17 3.96 20.35
N ASN A 171 -21.51 4.29 19.10
CA ASN A 171 -22.36 3.49 18.23
C ASN A 171 -21.67 2.23 17.67
N ILE A 172 -20.36 2.05 17.93
CA ILE A 172 -19.62 0.86 17.55
C ILE A 172 -19.89 -0.25 18.56
N GLU A 173 -20.32 -1.42 18.09
CA GLU A 173 -20.67 -2.58 18.92
C GLU A 173 -19.45 -3.17 19.66
N LEU A 174 -18.32 -3.35 18.97
CA LEU A 174 -17.12 -3.95 19.56
C LEU A 174 -16.32 -2.93 20.37
N GLU A 175 -16.13 -3.21 21.67
CA GLU A 175 -15.41 -2.31 22.59
C GLU A 175 -13.99 -1.96 22.12
N GLN A 176 -13.24 -2.92 21.56
CA GLN A 176 -11.91 -2.63 21.00
C GLN A 176 -11.99 -1.61 19.86
N ASN A 177 -12.98 -1.71 18.98
CA ASN A 177 -13.14 -0.78 17.86
C ASN A 177 -13.63 0.59 18.33
N LYS A 178 -14.47 0.62 19.38
CA LYS A 178 -14.89 1.85 20.05
C LYS A 178 -13.69 2.58 20.67
N ALA A 179 -12.80 1.87 21.35
CA ALA A 179 -11.53 2.42 21.85
C ALA A 179 -10.66 2.95 20.71
N ASN A 180 -10.50 2.19 19.63
CA ASN A 180 -9.73 2.62 18.45
C ASN A 180 -10.32 3.88 17.80
N CYS A 181 -11.64 3.98 17.65
CA CYS A 181 -12.33 5.16 17.13
C CYS A 181 -12.09 6.38 18.01
N HIS A 182 -12.30 6.22 19.32
CA HIS A 182 -12.10 7.27 20.31
C HIS A 182 -10.66 7.79 20.30
N ASP A 183 -9.69 6.89 20.35
CA ASP A 183 -8.27 7.26 20.39
C ASP A 183 -7.83 7.89 19.07
N SER A 184 -8.30 7.38 17.93
CA SER A 184 -8.03 7.99 16.62
C SER A 184 -8.58 9.41 16.53
N TYR A 185 -9.80 9.63 17.04
CA TYR A 185 -10.40 10.96 17.10
C TYR A 185 -9.57 11.92 17.98
N LEU A 186 -9.24 11.51 19.22
CA LEU A 186 -8.42 12.31 20.13
C LEU A 186 -7.05 12.61 19.54
N PHE A 187 -6.45 11.64 18.86
CA PHE A 187 -5.16 11.80 18.24
C PHE A 187 -5.18 12.91 17.17
N ASP A 188 -6.18 12.88 16.29
CA ASP A 188 -6.30 13.84 15.19
C ASP A 188 -6.72 15.24 15.65
N TYR A 189 -7.62 15.36 16.64
CA TYR A 189 -8.22 16.64 17.01
C TYR A 189 -7.62 17.29 18.24
N GLU A 190 -7.15 16.53 19.22
CA GLU A 190 -6.63 17.07 20.48
C GLU A 190 -5.10 16.93 20.56
N PHE A 191 -4.59 15.72 20.39
CA PHE A 191 -3.15 15.46 20.50
C PHE A 191 -2.37 16.20 19.41
N SER A 192 -2.81 16.14 18.15
CA SER A 192 -2.10 16.77 17.03
C SER A 192 -1.90 18.28 17.22
N GLN A 193 -2.87 18.94 17.87
CA GLN A 193 -2.92 20.38 18.13
C GLN A 193 -2.08 20.80 19.34
N ASN A 194 -1.96 19.94 20.35
CA ASN A 194 -1.23 20.25 21.59
C ASN A 194 -0.46 19.04 22.13
N LYS A 195 0.51 18.54 21.35
CA LYS A 195 1.25 17.31 21.65
C LYS A 195 1.90 17.30 23.04
N ILE A 196 2.43 18.45 23.48
CA ILE A 196 3.15 18.59 24.75
C ILE A 196 2.22 18.61 25.96
N ALA A 197 1.14 19.39 25.93
CA ALA A 197 0.23 19.49 27.07
C ALA A 197 -0.92 18.46 27.03
N PHE A 198 -1.04 17.67 25.97
CA PHE A 198 -2.05 16.61 25.89
C PHE A 198 -1.92 15.60 27.04
N ASP A 199 -3.06 15.25 27.66
CA ASP A 199 -3.14 14.23 28.70
C ASP A 199 -3.26 12.83 28.07
N CYS A 200 -2.16 12.07 28.11
CA CYS A 200 -2.12 10.70 27.60
C CYS A 200 -3.13 9.75 28.26
N ASN A 201 -3.67 10.07 29.45
CA ASN A 201 -4.69 9.25 30.09
C ASN A 201 -6.04 9.31 29.37
N LYS A 202 -6.24 10.25 28.45
CA LYS A 202 -7.44 10.31 27.61
C LYS A 202 -7.52 9.15 26.60
N PHE A 203 -6.39 8.57 26.20
CA PHE A 203 -6.40 7.37 25.36
C PHE A 203 -6.94 6.16 26.14
N LYS A 204 -7.86 5.42 25.52
CA LYS A 204 -8.48 4.21 26.06
C LYS A 204 -7.62 2.97 25.83
N ASP A 205 -6.90 2.90 24.70
CA ASP A 205 -5.98 1.80 24.43
C ASP A 205 -4.68 1.98 25.23
N ALA A 206 -4.29 0.92 25.94
CA ALA A 206 -3.14 0.93 26.83
C ALA A 206 -1.80 1.16 26.09
N ASN A 207 -1.67 0.64 24.85
CA ASN A 207 -0.48 0.86 24.04
C ASN A 207 -0.42 2.30 23.54
N ASN A 208 -1.53 2.87 23.05
CA ASN A 208 -1.57 4.28 22.64
C ASN A 208 -1.26 5.22 23.82
N LYS A 209 -1.78 4.92 25.01
CA LYS A 209 -1.47 5.66 26.24
C LYS A 209 0.03 5.61 26.57
N LYS A 210 0.64 4.43 26.52
CA LYS A 210 2.08 4.26 26.79
C LYS A 210 2.93 4.94 25.72
N ASP A 211 2.57 4.80 24.46
CA ASP A 211 3.28 5.42 23.34
C ASP A 211 3.21 6.95 23.41
N CYS A 212 2.07 7.51 23.80
CA CYS A 212 1.93 8.94 24.09
C CYS A 212 2.91 9.41 25.19
N GLN A 213 3.08 8.63 26.26
CA GLN A 213 4.03 8.96 27.33
C GLN A 213 5.48 8.88 26.86
N ILE A 214 5.82 7.86 26.06
CA ILE A 214 7.14 7.74 25.43
C ILE A 214 7.38 8.94 24.52
N PHE A 215 6.44 9.24 23.62
CA PHE A 215 6.52 10.38 22.72
C PHE A 215 6.79 11.68 23.48
N LYS A 216 6.01 11.99 24.54
CA LYS A 216 6.22 13.19 25.36
C LYS A 216 7.58 13.25 26.06
N LYS A 217 8.14 12.10 26.47
CA LYS A 217 9.45 12.03 27.13
C LYS A 217 10.61 12.34 26.19
N TYR A 218 10.45 12.02 24.90
CA TYR A 218 11.50 12.10 23.90
C TYR A 218 11.23 13.13 22.81
N PHE A 219 10.10 13.85 22.81
CA PHE A 219 9.73 14.76 21.73
C PHE A 219 10.80 15.82 21.40
N ASP A 220 11.49 16.35 22.41
CA ASP A 220 12.55 17.37 22.23
C ASP A 220 13.96 16.77 22.08
N LYS A 221 14.08 15.45 22.14
CA LYS A 221 15.34 14.72 22.03
C LYS A 221 15.27 14.02 20.69
N ASP A 222 15.99 14.52 19.70
CA ASP A 222 16.10 13.94 18.36
C ASP A 222 16.65 12.50 18.43
N ASP A 223 15.80 11.56 18.86
CA ASP A 223 16.13 10.20 19.25
C ASP A 223 15.32 9.25 18.38
N SER A 224 15.92 8.91 17.24
CA SER A 224 15.41 7.92 16.30
C SER A 224 15.14 6.54 16.94
N LEU A 225 15.67 6.25 18.14
CA LEU A 225 15.42 4.99 18.84
C LEU A 225 14.04 4.94 19.50
N MET A 226 13.34 6.06 19.69
CA MET A 226 12.01 6.06 20.32
C MET A 226 10.99 5.26 19.49
N CYS A 227 11.16 5.23 18.17
CA CYS A 227 10.26 4.58 17.24
C CYS A 227 10.18 3.07 17.37
N ALA A 228 11.28 2.43 17.77
CA ALA A 228 11.29 0.99 18.05
C ALA A 228 10.44 0.62 19.30
N SER A 229 10.16 1.61 20.16
CA SER A 229 9.44 1.41 21.41
C SER A 229 7.92 1.51 21.27
N PHE A 230 7.41 2.10 20.18
CA PHE A 230 5.97 2.21 19.94
C PHE A 230 5.33 0.84 19.65
N LYS A 231 4.15 0.62 20.23
CA LYS A 231 3.36 -0.63 20.09
C LYS A 231 1.93 -0.39 19.63
N GLY A 232 1.41 0.82 19.84
CA GLY A 232 0.12 1.27 19.36
C GLY A 232 0.16 1.61 17.88
N SER A 233 -1.04 1.81 17.31
CA SER A 233 -1.20 2.08 15.88
C SER A 233 -1.04 3.55 15.51
N LEU A 234 -1.10 4.46 16.49
CA LEU A 234 -1.18 5.91 16.24
C LEU A 234 0.17 6.60 16.18
N PHE A 235 1.15 6.16 16.96
CA PHE A 235 2.46 6.82 17.07
C PHE A 235 3.51 6.44 16.03
N PRO A 236 3.45 5.28 15.34
CA PRO A 236 4.39 4.98 14.25
C PRO A 236 4.42 6.03 13.13
N TYR A 237 3.39 6.86 12.99
CA TYR A 237 3.36 7.95 12.00
C TYR A 237 4.40 9.06 12.25
N PHE A 238 4.91 9.21 13.48
CA PHE A 238 5.96 10.18 13.82
C PHE A 238 7.38 9.68 13.58
N CYS A 239 7.51 8.46 13.05
CA CYS A 239 8.80 7.79 12.85
C CYS A 239 9.33 7.89 11.42
N LYS A 240 8.82 8.86 10.66
CA LYS A 240 9.17 9.10 9.26
C LYS A 240 10.02 10.35 9.11
#